data_AF-A0A7Y6D3X3-F1
#
_entry.id   AF-A0A7Y6D3X3-F1
#
_cell.length_a   1.000
_cell.length_b   1.000
_cell.length_c   1.000
_cell.angle_alpha   90.00
_cell.angle_beta   90.00
_cell.angle_gamma   90.00
#
_symmetry.space_group_name_H-M   'P 1'
#
loop_
_entity.id
_entity.type
_entity.pdbx_description
1 polymer ?
#
loop_
_entity_poly.entity_id
_entity_poly.type
_entity_poly.pdbx_seq_one_letter_code
_entity_poly.pdbx_strand_id
1 'polypeptide(L)'
;MSEIFRKFLRTLPDFPSDLPEFDPANAPQDPALLFKQWLDEALDAGEQQPHAFSLATVGGTTDGSPQPSSRMLILKNIDDDGWHFATSRTSRKGRELAESPKAAMNFYWPDWHERPRADGSDNPQWQLYALQPAEIEFWQASNGGRHVRHRVGPDGSPLD
;
A
#
# COMPACT_ATOMS: atom_id res chain seq x y z
N MET A 1 -8.13 -3.16 -28.58
CA MET A 1 -8.08 -4.29 -27.62
C MET A 1 -9.06 -5.34 -28.12
N SER A 2 -8.68 -6.62 -28.24
CA SER A 2 -9.55 -7.62 -28.89
C SER A 2 -10.68 -8.07 -27.96
N GLU A 3 -11.85 -8.38 -28.52
CA GLU A 3 -12.98 -8.95 -27.78
C GLU A 3 -12.61 -10.31 -27.14
N ILE A 4 -11.69 -11.04 -27.78
CA ILE A 4 -11.12 -12.29 -27.25
C ILE A 4 -10.37 -12.04 -25.93
N PHE A 5 -9.53 -11.00 -25.89
CA PHE A 5 -8.77 -10.66 -24.68
C PHE A 5 -9.70 -10.22 -23.54
N ARG A 6 -10.74 -9.44 -23.84
CA ARG A 6 -11.76 -9.03 -22.86
C ARG A 6 -12.50 -10.23 -22.25
N LYS A 7 -12.86 -11.22 -23.08
CA LYS A 7 -13.52 -12.45 -22.60
C LYS A 7 -12.57 -13.29 -21.73
N PHE A 8 -11.31 -13.41 -22.11
CA PHE A 8 -10.30 -14.09 -21.31
C PHE A 8 -10.14 -13.46 -19.92
N LEU A 9 -10.02 -12.13 -19.82
CA LEU A 9 -9.89 -11.45 -18.52
C LEU A 9 -11.08 -11.74 -17.58
N ARG A 10 -12.28 -11.94 -18.11
CA ARG A 10 -13.49 -12.29 -17.33
C ARG A 10 -13.54 -13.74 -16.86
N THR A 11 -12.67 -14.60 -17.39
CA THR A 11 -12.55 -16.00 -16.95
C THR A 11 -11.47 -16.20 -15.89
N LEU A 12 -10.67 -15.18 -15.60
CA LEU A 12 -9.66 -15.26 -14.56
C LEU A 12 -10.36 -15.41 -13.19
N PRO A 13 -9.80 -16.23 -12.29
CA PRO A 13 -10.24 -16.28 -10.91
C PRO A 13 -10.18 -14.89 -10.27
N ASP A 14 -11.18 -14.58 -9.46
CA ASP A 14 -11.23 -13.39 -8.61
C ASP A 14 -11.06 -13.82 -7.15
N PHE A 15 -11.61 -13.06 -6.20
CA PHE A 15 -11.60 -13.40 -4.78
C PHE A 15 -12.14 -14.80 -4.46
N PRO A 16 -11.57 -15.49 -3.43
CA PRO A 16 -12.06 -16.78 -2.96
C PRO A 16 -13.50 -16.66 -2.43
N SER A 17 -14.22 -17.79 -2.39
CA SER A 17 -15.60 -17.80 -1.87
C SER A 17 -15.69 -17.61 -0.36
N ASP A 18 -14.59 -17.83 0.37
CA ASP A 18 -14.49 -17.66 1.82
C ASP A 18 -13.55 -16.49 2.09
N LEU A 19 -14.12 -15.31 2.32
CA LEU A 19 -13.39 -14.07 2.57
C LEU A 19 -13.54 -13.71 4.06
N PRO A 20 -12.47 -13.21 4.70
CA PRO A 20 -12.57 -12.73 6.07
C PRO A 20 -13.53 -11.53 6.14
N GLU A 21 -14.36 -11.52 7.18
CA GLU A 21 -15.23 -10.39 7.50
C GLU A 21 -14.45 -9.34 8.29
N PHE A 22 -14.74 -8.06 8.04
CA PHE A 22 -14.20 -6.94 8.79
C PHE A 22 -15.34 -6.03 9.23
N ASP A 23 -15.41 -5.73 10.53
CA ASP A 23 -16.37 -4.80 11.13
C ASP A 23 -15.65 -3.51 11.58
N PRO A 24 -15.81 -2.40 10.83
CA PRO A 24 -15.20 -1.12 11.18
C PRO A 24 -15.61 -0.57 12.54
N ALA A 25 -16.78 -0.96 13.08
CA ALA A 25 -17.23 -0.48 14.39
C ALA A 25 -16.38 -1.02 15.55
N ASN A 26 -15.66 -2.11 15.33
CA ASN A 26 -14.78 -2.75 16.32
C ASN A 26 -13.29 -2.51 16.04
N ALA A 27 -12.95 -1.67 15.06
CA ALA A 27 -11.58 -1.32 14.74
C ALA A 27 -10.90 -0.54 15.90
N PRO A 28 -9.59 -0.76 16.15
CA PRO A 28 -8.81 0.13 17.02
C PRO A 28 -8.90 1.58 16.56
N GLN A 29 -8.86 2.49 17.53
CA GLN A 29 -8.90 3.93 17.24
C GLN A 29 -7.61 4.39 16.55
N ASP A 30 -6.46 3.82 16.91
CA ASP A 30 -5.19 4.11 16.25
C ASP A 30 -5.05 3.28 14.96
N PRO A 31 -4.99 3.91 13.77
CA PRO A 31 -4.86 3.21 12.51
C PRO A 31 -3.53 2.45 12.37
N ALA A 32 -2.45 2.87 13.04
CA ALA A 32 -1.19 2.11 13.05
C ALA A 32 -1.35 0.77 13.77
N LEU A 33 -2.19 0.70 14.82
CA LEU A 33 -2.52 -0.55 15.49
C LEU A 33 -3.35 -1.47 14.60
N LEU A 34 -4.36 -0.95 13.89
CA LEU A 34 -5.15 -1.75 12.94
C LEU A 34 -4.27 -2.29 11.81
N PHE A 35 -3.38 -1.46 11.24
CA PHE A 35 -2.44 -1.92 10.23
C PHE A 35 -1.52 -3.01 10.76
N LYS A 36 -1.00 -2.87 11.98
CA LYS A 36 -0.16 -3.90 12.60
C LYS A 36 -0.93 -5.23 12.74
N GLN A 37 -2.18 -5.19 13.18
CA GLN A 37 -3.02 -6.39 13.30
C GLN A 37 -3.16 -7.10 11.95
N TRP A 38 -3.51 -6.35 10.90
CA TRP A 38 -3.62 -6.88 9.55
C TRP A 38 -2.29 -7.39 8.98
N LEU A 39 -1.17 -6.73 9.31
CA LEU A 39 0.17 -7.19 8.93
C LEU A 39 0.53 -8.52 9.63
N ASP A 40 0.19 -8.66 10.92
CA ASP A 40 0.37 -9.91 11.67
C ASP A 40 -0.49 -11.04 11.08
N GLU A 41 -1.76 -10.75 10.74
CA GLU A 41 -2.65 -11.71 10.06
C GLU A 41 -2.11 -12.16 8.71
N ALA A 42 -1.59 -11.22 7.90
CA ALA A 42 -0.95 -11.54 6.63
C ALA A 42 0.30 -12.43 6.83
N LEU A 43 1.12 -12.14 7.85
CA LEU A 43 2.27 -12.98 8.21
C LEU A 43 1.85 -14.40 8.61
N ASP A 44 0.81 -14.52 9.44
CA ASP A 44 0.27 -15.81 9.90
C ASP A 44 -0.36 -16.61 8.75
N ALA A 45 -0.97 -15.94 7.78
CA ALA A 45 -1.47 -16.52 6.54
C ALA A 45 -0.34 -16.93 5.56
N GLY A 46 0.92 -16.56 5.84
CA GLY A 46 2.07 -16.89 5.02
C GLY A 46 2.32 -15.93 3.85
N GLU A 47 1.74 -14.73 3.88
CA GLU A 47 1.93 -13.69 2.88
C GLU A 47 3.40 -13.35 2.68
N GLN A 48 3.80 -13.13 1.43
CA GLN A 48 5.19 -12.87 1.09
C GLN A 48 5.46 -11.37 1.05
N GLN A 49 6.48 -10.94 1.80
CA GLN A 49 6.82 -9.51 1.92
C GLN A 49 5.61 -8.65 2.27
N PRO A 50 4.86 -8.93 3.35
CA PRO A 50 3.61 -8.23 3.65
C PRO A 50 3.81 -6.73 3.99
N HIS A 51 5.06 -6.34 4.21
CA HIS A 51 5.47 -4.95 4.40
C HIS A 51 5.92 -4.28 3.08
N ALA A 52 5.83 -4.97 1.94
CA ALA A 52 6.01 -4.39 0.62
C ALA A 52 4.74 -3.63 0.20
N PHE A 53 4.93 -2.52 -0.49
CA PHE A 53 3.83 -1.66 -0.90
C PHE A 53 4.12 -0.99 -2.24
N SER A 54 3.06 -0.63 -2.95
CA SER A 54 3.13 0.25 -4.11
C SER A 54 3.16 1.70 -3.65
N LEU A 55 4.21 2.44 -4.00
CA LEU A 55 4.28 3.89 -3.81
C LEU A 55 3.87 4.59 -5.11
N ALA A 56 2.80 5.38 -5.10
CA ALA A 56 2.50 6.34 -6.14
C ALA A 56 3.04 7.73 -5.76
N THR A 57 3.66 8.41 -6.71
CA THR A 57 4.10 9.83 -6.60
C THR A 57 3.69 10.58 -7.86
N VAL A 58 3.70 11.90 -7.81
CA VAL A 58 3.38 12.76 -8.96
C VAL A 58 4.52 13.72 -9.24
N GLY A 59 4.95 13.78 -10.50
CA GLY A 59 5.91 14.77 -11.00
C GLY A 59 5.29 15.68 -12.06
N GLY A 60 6.05 16.66 -12.55
CA GLY A 60 5.69 17.43 -13.72
C GLY A 60 6.14 16.77 -15.04
N THR A 61 5.39 16.98 -16.11
CA THR A 61 5.82 16.78 -17.49
C THR A 61 6.52 18.04 -18.04
N THR A 62 7.03 17.96 -19.27
CA THR A 62 7.58 19.13 -20.00
C THR A 62 6.54 20.22 -20.29
N ASP A 63 5.24 19.87 -20.33
CA ASP A 63 4.15 20.83 -20.51
C ASP A 63 3.55 21.31 -19.17
N GLY A 64 4.15 20.91 -18.05
CA GLY A 64 3.72 21.30 -16.70
C GLY A 64 2.50 20.54 -16.17
N SER A 65 1.96 19.57 -16.92
CA SER A 65 0.88 18.72 -16.43
C SER A 65 1.38 17.70 -15.40
N PRO A 66 0.53 17.28 -14.44
CA PRO A 66 0.90 16.28 -13.45
C PRO A 66 0.98 14.89 -14.10
N GLN A 67 2.10 14.20 -13.87
CA GLN A 67 2.33 12.82 -14.33
C GLN A 67 2.52 11.89 -13.12
N PRO A 68 1.55 11.00 -12.85
CA PRO A 68 1.72 9.99 -11.81
C PRO A 68 2.73 8.92 -12.26
N SER A 69 3.46 8.37 -11.29
CA SER A 69 4.25 7.16 -11.48
C SER A 69 4.21 6.27 -10.23
N SER A 70 4.33 4.94 -10.41
CA SER A 70 4.23 3.95 -9.33
C SER A 70 5.36 2.90 -9.37
N ARG A 71 5.67 2.29 -8.24
CA ARG A 71 6.70 1.26 -8.04
C ARG A 71 6.55 0.56 -6.68
N MET A 72 7.10 -0.65 -6.55
CA MET A 72 7.16 -1.38 -5.28
C MET A 72 8.32 -0.90 -4.39
N LEU A 73 8.06 -0.79 -3.09
CA LEU A 73 9.03 -0.45 -2.04
C LEU A 73 8.73 -1.27 -0.77
N ILE A 74 9.58 -1.10 0.24
CA ILE A 74 9.53 -1.82 1.51
C ILE A 74 9.30 -0.82 2.66
N LEU A 75 8.28 -1.06 3.48
CA LEU A 75 8.03 -0.32 4.72
C LEU A 75 9.15 -0.68 5.71
N LYS A 76 9.71 0.35 6.35
CA LYS A 76 10.86 0.25 7.25
C LYS A 76 10.52 0.56 8.70
N ASN A 77 9.57 1.45 8.93
CA ASN A 77 9.11 1.81 10.27
C ASN A 77 7.71 2.47 10.22
N ILE A 78 7.02 2.46 11.35
CA ILE A 78 5.91 3.37 11.64
C ILE A 78 6.20 3.96 13.01
N ASP A 79 6.24 5.28 13.10
CA ASP A 79 6.42 6.03 14.35
C ASP A 79 5.66 7.38 14.27
N ASP A 80 5.86 8.25 15.26
CA ASP A 80 5.20 9.56 15.36
C ASP A 80 5.52 10.50 14.19
N ASP A 81 6.63 10.30 13.48
CA ASP A 81 7.02 11.08 12.30
C ASP A 81 6.42 10.51 10.99
N GLY A 82 5.86 9.30 11.04
CA GLY A 82 5.04 8.70 9.98
C GLY A 82 5.49 7.31 9.53
N TRP A 83 5.14 6.98 8.29
CA TRP A 83 5.35 5.66 7.69
C TRP A 83 6.57 5.68 6.79
N HIS A 84 7.60 4.94 7.19
CA HIS A 84 8.94 5.11 6.68
C HIS A 84 9.29 4.12 5.57
N PHE A 85 9.98 4.58 4.54
CA PHE A 85 10.57 3.73 3.50
C PHE A 85 11.89 4.32 3.00
N ALA A 86 12.78 3.49 2.47
CA ALA A 86 14.08 3.93 1.99
C ALA A 86 14.18 3.91 0.46
N THR A 87 14.78 4.96 -0.13
CA THR A 87 15.09 5.03 -1.56
C THR A 87 16.20 6.04 -1.85
N SER A 88 16.75 6.04 -3.07
CA SER A 88 17.75 7.05 -3.46
C SER A 88 17.10 8.42 -3.75
N ARG A 89 17.71 9.49 -3.23
CA ARG A 89 17.33 10.90 -3.49
C ARG A 89 17.40 11.28 -4.97
N THR A 90 18.32 10.69 -5.72
CA THR A 90 18.51 10.97 -7.14
C THR A 90 17.63 10.10 -8.03
N SER A 91 16.83 9.20 -7.46
CA SER A 91 15.85 8.43 -8.21
C SER A 91 14.67 9.30 -8.65
N ARG A 92 13.91 8.84 -9.64
CA ARG A 92 12.72 9.54 -10.13
C ARG A 92 11.77 9.94 -9.00
N LYS A 93 11.39 8.99 -8.13
CA LYS A 93 10.49 9.24 -7.00
C LYS A 93 11.07 10.22 -5.96
N GLY A 94 12.39 10.22 -5.77
CA GLY A 94 13.06 11.15 -4.86
C GLY A 94 12.96 12.59 -5.35
N ARG A 95 13.12 12.81 -6.67
CA ARG A 95 12.87 14.12 -7.29
C ARG A 95 11.40 14.52 -7.25
N GLU A 96 10.50 13.60 -7.61
CA GLU A 96 9.05 13.85 -7.58
C GLU A 96 8.58 14.22 -6.17
N LEU A 97 9.05 13.54 -5.12
CA LEU A 97 8.74 13.87 -3.72
C LEU A 97 9.31 15.22 -3.26
N ALA A 98 10.48 15.61 -3.77
CA ALA A 98 11.08 16.90 -3.45
C ALA A 98 10.33 18.06 -4.12
N GLU A 99 9.79 17.85 -5.32
CA GLU A 99 9.00 18.84 -6.07
C GLU A 99 7.54 18.88 -5.60
N SER A 100 6.95 17.72 -5.33
CA SER A 100 5.58 17.54 -4.85
C SER A 100 5.55 16.50 -3.73
N PRO A 101 5.43 16.91 -2.45
CA PRO A 101 5.40 16.00 -1.32
C PRO A 101 4.03 15.30 -1.19
N LYS A 102 3.49 14.81 -2.31
CA LYS A 102 2.24 14.06 -2.41
C LYS A 102 2.55 12.65 -2.86
N ALA A 103 2.10 11.68 -2.07
CA ALA A 103 2.28 10.28 -2.37
C ALA A 103 1.11 9.45 -1.85
N ALA A 104 0.94 8.25 -2.42
CA ALA A 104 0.04 7.24 -1.90
C ALA A 104 0.82 5.94 -1.69
N MET A 105 0.60 5.31 -0.54
CA MET A 105 1.15 4.01 -0.17
C MET A 105 0.01 2.98 -0.19
N ASN A 106 0.18 1.90 -0.95
CA ASN A 106 -0.83 0.84 -1.06
C ASN A 106 -0.22 -0.53 -0.77
N PHE A 107 -0.75 -1.19 0.26
CA PHE A 107 -0.46 -2.58 0.56
C PHE A 107 -1.48 -3.47 -0.13
N TYR A 108 -1.02 -4.63 -0.58
CA TYR A 108 -1.86 -5.65 -1.19
C TYR A 108 -1.30 -7.00 -0.79
N TRP A 109 -2.14 -7.83 -0.18
CA TRP A 109 -1.81 -9.18 0.27
C TRP A 109 -2.65 -10.18 -0.51
N PRO A 110 -2.19 -10.61 -1.69
CA PRO A 110 -2.79 -11.72 -2.40
C PRO A 110 -2.26 -13.03 -1.82
N ASP A 111 -3.12 -14.03 -1.57
CA ASP A 111 -2.68 -15.38 -1.18
C ASP A 111 -1.58 -15.92 -2.14
N TRP A 112 -0.30 -15.74 -1.79
CA TRP A 112 0.84 -15.98 -2.66
C TRP A 112 1.85 -16.91 -2.01
N HIS A 113 2.24 -17.95 -2.74
CA HIS A 113 3.29 -18.87 -2.32
C HIS A 113 4.58 -18.72 -3.16
N GLU A 114 5.70 -18.56 -2.41
CA GLU A 114 7.14 -18.65 -2.73
C GLU A 114 7.88 -17.51 -3.48
N ARG A 115 8.94 -16.93 -2.85
CA ARG A 115 10.32 -16.63 -3.39
C ARG A 115 11.26 -15.84 -2.40
N PRO A 116 12.56 -15.56 -2.70
CA PRO A 116 13.67 -15.62 -1.72
C PRO A 116 13.81 -14.42 -0.76
N ARG A 117 14.52 -14.66 0.35
CA ARG A 117 14.81 -13.70 1.43
C ARG A 117 15.98 -12.77 1.10
N ALA A 118 15.91 -11.53 1.56
CA ALA A 118 17.02 -10.57 1.57
C ALA A 118 18.02 -10.90 2.69
N ASP A 119 19.31 -10.58 2.49
CA ASP A 119 20.42 -10.95 3.38
C ASP A 119 20.67 -9.99 4.57
N GLY A 120 19.91 -8.89 4.65
CA GLY A 120 19.95 -7.95 5.77
C GLY A 120 21.13 -6.98 5.77
N SER A 121 21.86 -6.81 4.67
CA SER A 121 23.00 -5.87 4.59
C SER A 121 22.60 -4.39 4.44
N ASP A 122 23.34 -3.49 5.11
CA ASP A 122 23.15 -2.04 5.06
C ASP A 122 23.65 -1.43 3.72
N ASN A 123 22.92 -0.43 3.19
CA ASN A 123 23.30 0.29 1.96
C ASN A 123 23.48 1.81 2.20
N PRO A 124 24.70 2.36 2.12
CA PRO A 124 24.99 3.76 2.45
C PRO A 124 24.49 4.78 1.40
N GLN A 125 23.99 4.33 0.25
CA GLN A 125 23.50 5.21 -0.83
C GLN A 125 21.99 5.52 -0.73
N TRP A 126 21.33 5.04 0.33
CA TRP A 126 19.88 5.12 0.48
C TRP A 126 19.48 6.20 1.48
N GLN A 127 18.39 6.91 1.19
CA GLN A 127 17.76 7.91 2.05
C GLN A 127 16.45 7.35 2.60
N LEU A 128 16.19 7.58 3.88
CA LEU A 128 14.89 7.30 4.50
C LEU A 128 13.93 8.46 4.26
N TYR A 129 12.70 8.15 3.84
CA TYR A 129 11.56 9.05 3.74
C TYR A 129 10.48 8.62 4.73
N ALA A 130 9.73 9.57 5.26
CA ALA A 130 8.52 9.32 6.04
C ALA A 130 7.32 9.91 5.28
N LEU A 131 6.25 9.13 5.13
CA LEU A 131 4.95 9.68 4.76
C LEU A 131 4.15 9.93 6.03
N GLN A 132 3.73 11.17 6.21
CA GLN A 132 2.67 11.49 7.15
C GLN A 132 1.35 11.29 6.39
N PRO A 133 0.59 10.23 6.69
CA PRO A 133 -0.70 10.05 6.03
C PRO A 133 -1.58 11.25 6.34
N ALA A 134 -2.37 11.70 5.36
CA ALA A 134 -3.46 12.65 5.58
C ALA A 134 -4.81 11.92 5.67
N GLU A 135 -4.86 10.72 5.09
CA GLU A 135 -5.99 9.81 5.05
C GLU A 135 -5.43 8.39 4.97
N ILE A 136 -6.09 7.46 5.66
CA ILE A 136 -5.81 6.03 5.62
C ILE A 136 -7.13 5.32 5.30
N GLU A 137 -7.08 4.41 4.34
CA GLU A 137 -8.21 3.57 3.99
C GLU A 137 -7.85 2.10 4.18
N PHE A 138 -8.64 1.40 4.99
CA PHE A 138 -8.66 -0.06 5.08
C PHE A 138 -9.80 -0.58 4.22
N TRP A 139 -9.47 -1.47 3.30
CA TRP A 139 -10.42 -2.04 2.35
C TRP A 139 -10.43 -3.55 2.51
N GLN A 140 -11.61 -4.13 2.74
CA GLN A 140 -11.81 -5.57 2.84
C GLN A 140 -12.78 -6.03 1.74
N ALA A 141 -12.35 -7.03 0.96
CA ALA A 141 -13.18 -7.64 -0.05
C ALA A 141 -14.39 -8.34 0.60
N SER A 142 -15.53 -8.36 -0.07
CA SER A 142 -16.70 -9.11 0.35
C SER A 142 -17.36 -9.79 -0.84
N ASN A 143 -18.01 -10.91 -0.58
CA ASN A 143 -18.81 -11.59 -1.58
C ASN A 143 -20.04 -10.73 -1.94
N GLY A 144 -20.29 -10.54 -3.24
CA GLY A 144 -21.42 -9.73 -3.74
C GLY A 144 -21.09 -8.27 -4.06
N GLY A 145 -19.80 -7.89 -4.05
CA GLY A 145 -19.32 -6.60 -4.58
C GLY A 145 -19.58 -5.39 -3.67
N ARG A 146 -20.09 -5.62 -2.45
CA ARG A 146 -20.26 -4.57 -1.42
C ARG A 146 -19.09 -4.58 -0.44
N HIS A 147 -17.92 -4.21 -0.95
CA HIS A 147 -16.67 -4.21 -0.17
C HIS A 147 -16.78 -3.28 1.04
N VAL A 148 -16.14 -3.67 2.15
CA VAL A 148 -16.09 -2.86 3.36
C VAL A 148 -14.93 -1.88 3.22
N ARG A 149 -15.19 -0.61 3.54
CA ARG A 149 -14.20 0.47 3.55
C ARG A 149 -14.24 1.16 4.91
N HIS A 150 -13.08 1.32 5.53
CA HIS A 150 -12.91 2.11 6.74
C HIS A 150 -11.88 3.21 6.45
N ARG A 151 -12.38 4.45 6.35
CA ARG A 151 -11.57 5.63 6.03
C ARG A 151 -11.43 6.48 7.28
N VAL A 152 -10.19 6.79 7.62
CA VAL A 152 -9.84 7.55 8.83
C VAL A 152 -8.72 8.55 8.57
N GLY A 153 -8.72 9.62 9.36
CA GLY A 153 -7.61 10.55 9.47
C GLY A 153 -6.44 9.96 10.25
N PRO A 154 -5.32 10.71 10.36
CA PRO A 154 -4.09 10.23 10.99
C PRO A 154 -4.25 9.99 12.51
N ASP A 155 -5.21 10.68 13.12
CA ASP A 155 -5.60 10.57 14.52
C ASP A 155 -6.69 9.50 14.76
N GLY A 156 -7.08 8.77 13.72
CA GLY A 156 -8.16 7.78 13.79
C GLY A 156 -9.56 8.35 13.67
N SER A 157 -9.70 9.67 13.44
CA SER A 157 -11.02 10.28 13.24
C SER A 157 -11.67 9.75 11.95
N PRO A 158 -12.97 9.42 11.94
CA PRO A 158 -13.65 9.00 10.72
C PRO A 158 -13.62 10.06 9.62
N LEU A 159 -13.44 9.64 8.37
CA LEU A 159 -13.56 10.49 7.18
C LEU A 159 -14.81 10.09 6.38
N ASP A 160 -15.60 11.09 5.98
CA ASP A 160 -16.80 10.93 5.13
C ASP A 160 -16.46 10.50 3.69
#